data_AF-A0A7W0QIV5-F1
#
_entry.id   AF-A0A7W0QIV5-F1
#
_cell.length_a   1.000
_cell.length_b   1.000
_cell.length_c   1.000
_cell.angle_alpha   90.00
_cell.angle_beta   90.00
_cell.angle_gamma   90.00
#
_symmetry.space_group_name_H-M   'P 1'
#
loop_
_entity.id
_entity.type
_entity.pdbx_description
1 polymer ?
#
loop_
_entity_poly.entity_id
_entity_poly.type
_entity_poly.pdbx_seq_one_letter_code
_entity_poly.pdbx_strand_id
1 'polypeptide(L)'
;MCERSDSRHYVPPAARVLRRRAGGAAWRSVHDSTSWRSTEYDDDPDAKAADEWIARHLAGRSAQWLDDWLEARHEWPAEWRDAADQSDYHLTVTAEGLRALMADLHEVLGRYLDDENPSAPAAERVTVLLQAFPSPERRT
;
A
#
# COMPACT_ATOMS: atom_id res chain seq x y z
N MET A 1 23.90 -17.82 -29.63
CA MET A 1 22.62 -18.11 -28.95
C MET A 1 22.58 -17.19 -27.74
N CYS A 2 21.85 -16.09 -27.80
CA CYS A 2 21.85 -15.06 -26.77
C CYS A 2 20.41 -14.94 -26.26
N GLU A 3 20.20 -15.38 -25.02
CA GLU A 3 18.91 -15.47 -24.36
C GLU A 3 18.54 -14.08 -23.84
N ARG A 4 17.39 -13.56 -24.30
CA ARG A 4 16.84 -12.29 -23.84
C ARG A 4 16.22 -12.52 -22.46
N SER A 5 16.85 -12.00 -21.42
CA SER A 5 16.24 -11.87 -20.10
C SER A 5 15.19 -10.75 -20.18
N ASP A 6 13.93 -11.16 -20.35
CA ASP A 6 12.76 -10.30 -20.29
C ASP A 6 12.48 -9.95 -18.83
N SER A 7 13.20 -8.94 -18.34
CA SER A 7 13.01 -8.37 -17.01
C SER A 7 11.69 -7.59 -16.99
N ARG A 8 10.58 -8.30 -16.76
CA ARG A 8 9.27 -7.68 -16.51
C ARG A 8 9.38 -6.77 -15.28
N HIS A 9 9.62 -5.48 -15.54
CA HIS A 9 9.41 -4.42 -14.57
C HIS A 9 7.92 -4.43 -14.23
N TYR A 10 7.57 -4.99 -13.07
CA TYR A 10 6.27 -4.77 -12.47
C TYR A 10 6.19 -3.30 -12.06
N VAL A 11 5.43 -2.52 -12.82
CA VAL A 11 4.96 -1.20 -12.46
C VAL A 11 3.56 -1.44 -11.88
N PRO A 12 3.27 -1.04 -10.63
CA PRO A 12 1.92 -1.15 -10.11
C PRO A 12 0.97 -0.38 -11.04
N PRO A 13 -0.24 -0.89 -11.33
CA PRO A 13 -1.14 -0.24 -12.28
C PRO A 13 -1.42 1.20 -11.84
N ALA A 14 -0.87 2.15 -12.61
CA ALA A 14 -1.20 3.55 -12.47
C ALA A 14 -2.65 3.75 -12.92
N ALA A 15 -3.38 4.50 -12.10
CA ALA A 15 -4.78 4.84 -12.21
C ALA A 15 -5.26 5.12 -13.65
N ARG A 16 -6.48 4.66 -13.91
CA ARG A 16 -7.29 4.92 -15.10
C ARG A 16 -7.30 6.42 -15.43
N VAL A 17 -6.84 6.79 -16.63
CA VAL A 17 -6.86 8.18 -17.13
C VAL A 17 -8.30 8.65 -17.30
N LEU A 18 -8.81 9.47 -16.37
CA LEU A 18 -10.10 10.15 -16.51
C LEU A 18 -9.92 11.53 -17.19
N ARG A 19 -10.73 11.80 -18.22
CA ARG A 19 -10.78 13.10 -18.91
C ARG A 19 -11.45 14.17 -18.04
N ARG A 20 -10.88 15.38 -18.06
CA ARG A 20 -11.35 16.59 -17.35
C ARG A 20 -12.73 17.06 -17.82
N ARG A 21 -13.69 17.25 -16.90
CA ARG A 21 -14.82 18.20 -17.07
C ARG A 21 -14.35 19.60 -16.68
N ALA A 22 -14.71 20.60 -17.47
CA ALA A 22 -14.41 21.99 -17.18
C ALA A 22 -15.28 22.50 -16.01
N GLY A 23 -14.65 23.07 -14.97
CA GLY A 23 -15.31 23.80 -13.88
C GLY A 23 -14.76 23.46 -12.49
N GLY A 24 -13.81 24.26 -12.00
CA GLY A 24 -13.38 24.32 -10.59
C GLY A 24 -12.76 23.07 -9.99
N ALA A 25 -11.43 22.87 -10.16
CA ALA A 25 -10.75 21.74 -9.55
C ALA A 25 -10.40 22.03 -8.08
N ALA A 26 -11.14 21.43 -7.15
CA ALA A 26 -10.55 21.05 -5.87
C ALA A 26 -9.45 20.02 -6.19
N TRP A 27 -8.22 20.28 -5.73
CA TRP A 27 -7.11 19.35 -5.88
C TRP A 27 -7.51 18.00 -5.27
N ARG A 28 -7.50 16.95 -6.09
CA ARG A 28 -7.63 15.56 -5.67
C ARG A 28 -6.32 14.87 -6.07
N SER A 29 -5.71 14.13 -5.14
CA SER A 29 -4.51 13.35 -5.45
C SER A 29 -4.78 12.45 -6.66
N VAL A 30 -3.87 12.45 -7.63
CA VAL A 30 -3.95 11.63 -8.86
C VAL A 30 -3.31 10.25 -8.64
N HIS A 31 -2.64 10.06 -7.50
CA HIS A 31 -2.02 8.80 -7.11
C HIS A 31 -2.86 8.13 -6.03
N ASP A 32 -3.45 6.98 -6.36
CA ASP A 32 -4.13 6.09 -5.42
C ASP A 32 -3.13 5.26 -4.59
N SER A 33 -1.86 5.25 -4.98
CA SER A 33 -0.77 4.66 -4.21
C SER A 33 0.55 5.43 -4.44
N THR A 34 1.35 5.55 -3.39
CA THR A 34 2.71 6.07 -3.49
C THR A 34 3.65 4.87 -3.42
N SER A 35 4.34 4.56 -4.51
CA SER A 35 5.34 3.48 -4.56
C SER A 35 6.65 4.03 -5.11
N TRP A 36 7.77 3.72 -4.46
CA TRP A 36 9.11 4.01 -4.93
C TRP A 36 10.07 2.91 -4.45
N ARG A 37 11.25 2.80 -5.06
CA ARG A 37 12.30 1.89 -4.58
C ARG A 37 13.34 2.70 -3.82
N SER A 38 13.52 2.44 -2.53
CA SER A 38 14.47 3.18 -1.69
C SER A 38 15.91 3.20 -2.24
N THR A 39 16.33 2.15 -2.97
CA THR A 39 17.68 2.08 -3.56
C THR A 39 17.91 3.03 -4.73
N GLU A 40 16.86 3.69 -5.25
CA GLU A 40 16.99 4.66 -6.36
C GLU A 40 17.68 5.97 -5.93
N TYR A 41 17.85 6.18 -4.62
CA TYR A 41 18.36 7.43 -4.04
C TYR A 41 19.68 7.26 -3.29
N ASP A 42 20.30 6.07 -3.33
CA ASP A 42 21.52 5.79 -2.55
C ASP A 42 22.73 6.65 -2.97
N ASP A 43 22.72 7.15 -4.21
CA ASP A 43 23.79 7.98 -4.77
C ASP A 43 23.67 9.48 -4.41
N ASP A 44 22.54 9.90 -3.80
CA ASP A 44 22.29 11.29 -3.39
C ASP A 44 21.91 11.37 -1.89
N PRO A 45 22.77 11.96 -1.03
CA PRO A 45 22.53 11.99 0.40
C PRO A 45 21.28 12.78 0.80
N ASP A 46 20.92 13.83 0.05
CA ASP A 46 19.73 14.63 0.33
C ASP A 46 18.46 13.88 -0.09
N ALA A 47 18.51 13.20 -1.23
CA ALA A 47 17.41 12.34 -1.69
C ALA A 47 17.16 11.16 -0.73
N LYS A 48 18.23 10.54 -0.22
CA LYS A 48 18.14 9.51 0.81
C LYS A 48 17.55 10.02 2.11
N ALA A 49 17.97 11.19 2.59
CA ALA A 49 17.41 11.79 3.80
C ALA A 49 15.91 12.10 3.63
N ALA A 50 15.50 12.53 2.44
CA ALA A 50 14.09 12.74 2.12
C ALA A 50 13.30 11.42 2.11
N ASP A 51 13.84 10.36 1.50
CA ASP A 51 13.25 9.01 1.52
C ASP A 51 13.01 8.53 2.96
N GLU A 52 14.04 8.58 3.80
CA GLU A 52 13.96 8.17 5.20
C GLU A 52 12.91 8.98 5.97
N TRP A 53 12.83 10.28 5.75
CA TRP A 53 11.82 11.13 6.38
C TRP A 53 10.40 10.75 5.96
N ILE A 54 10.16 10.55 4.64
CA ILE A 54 8.84 10.16 4.13
C ILE A 54 8.45 8.78 4.67
N ALA A 55 9.35 7.80 4.62
CA ALA A 55 9.09 6.44 5.09
C ALA A 55 8.67 6.43 6.57
N ARG A 56 9.37 7.18 7.42
CA ARG A 56 9.01 7.31 8.85
C ARG A 56 7.70 8.06 9.05
N HIS A 57 7.44 9.10 8.26
CA HIS A 57 6.18 9.82 8.31
C HIS A 57 4.99 8.91 7.98
N LEU A 58 5.10 8.09 6.92
CA LEU A 58 4.07 7.13 6.55
C LEU A 58 3.89 6.04 7.61
N ALA A 59 4.96 5.53 8.21
CA ALA A 59 4.87 4.57 9.31
C ALA A 59 4.10 5.15 10.51
N GLY A 60 4.39 6.39 10.90
CA GLY A 60 3.65 7.08 11.97
C GLY A 60 2.17 7.29 11.62
N ARG A 61 1.87 7.61 10.35
CA ARG A 61 0.48 7.75 9.88
C ARG A 61 -0.28 6.42 9.89
N SER A 62 0.38 5.32 9.52
CA SER A 62 -0.21 3.98 9.61
C SER A 62 -0.57 3.61 11.05
N ALA A 63 0.32 3.90 12.01
CA ALA A 63 0.03 3.70 13.43
C ALA A 63 -1.17 4.54 13.89
N GLN A 64 -1.22 5.83 13.51
CA GLN A 64 -2.34 6.71 13.86
C GLN A 64 -3.69 6.17 13.36
N TRP A 65 -3.76 5.67 12.12
CA TRP A 65 -5.01 5.10 11.60
C TRP A 65 -5.47 3.87 12.38
N LEU A 66 -4.53 3.04 12.85
CA LEU A 66 -4.85 1.89 13.68
C LEU A 66 -5.36 2.31 15.06
N ASP A 67 -4.71 3.29 15.68
CA ASP A 67 -5.11 3.84 16.98
C ASP A 67 -6.50 4.48 16.90
N ASP A 68 -6.77 5.29 15.87
CA ASP A 68 -8.07 5.91 15.63
C ASP A 68 -9.18 4.84 15.51
N TRP A 69 -8.92 3.76 14.78
CA TRP A 69 -9.85 2.64 14.66
C TRP A 69 -10.06 1.94 16.01
N LEU A 70 -8.99 1.66 16.77
CA LEU A 70 -9.08 0.99 18.07
C LEU A 70 -9.90 1.79 19.08
N GLU A 71 -9.75 3.12 19.10
CA GLU A 71 -10.49 4.02 19.98
C GLU A 71 -11.99 4.00 19.65
N ALA A 72 -12.33 4.17 18.37
CA ALA A 72 -13.71 4.22 17.91
C ALA A 72 -14.37 2.84 17.77
N ARG A 73 -13.62 1.73 17.84
CA ARG A 73 -14.07 0.39 17.41
C ARG A 73 -15.42 -0.01 17.98
N HIS A 74 -15.68 0.32 19.24
CA HIS A 74 -16.87 -0.09 19.99
C HIS A 74 -18.15 0.65 19.56
N GLU A 75 -17.99 1.77 18.87
CA GLU A 75 -19.07 2.58 18.30
C GLU A 75 -19.52 2.04 16.93
N TRP A 76 -18.71 1.17 16.30
CA TRP A 76 -19.03 0.58 15.01
C TRP A 76 -20.07 -0.55 15.12
N PRO A 77 -20.94 -0.71 14.08
CA PRO A 77 -21.83 -1.86 13.95
C PRO A 77 -21.09 -3.20 14.08
N ALA A 78 -21.78 -4.23 14.56
CA ALA A 78 -21.16 -5.53 14.86
C ALA A 78 -20.53 -6.17 13.61
N GLU A 79 -21.22 -6.08 12.49
CA GLU A 79 -20.76 -6.59 11.20
C GLU A 79 -19.41 -6.01 10.77
N TRP A 80 -19.14 -4.73 11.08
CA TRP A 80 -17.86 -4.09 10.75
C TRP A 80 -16.75 -4.49 11.72
N ARG A 81 -17.08 -4.69 13.00
CA ARG A 81 -16.12 -5.21 13.98
C ARG A 81 -15.73 -6.65 13.69
N ASP A 82 -16.68 -7.47 13.25
CA ASP A 82 -16.47 -8.89 12.94
C ASP A 82 -15.74 -9.08 11.59
N ALA A 83 -15.91 -8.15 10.66
CA ALA A 83 -15.21 -8.15 9.37
C ALA A 83 -13.79 -7.56 9.43
N ALA A 84 -13.50 -6.68 10.39
CA ALA A 84 -12.17 -6.11 10.58
C ALA A 84 -11.18 -7.18 11.06
N ASP A 85 -9.98 -7.21 10.46
CA ASP A 85 -8.94 -8.18 10.80
C ASP A 85 -7.65 -7.48 11.24
N GLN A 86 -6.96 -8.09 12.22
CA GLN A 86 -5.67 -7.65 12.74
C GLN A 86 -4.74 -8.85 12.88
N SER A 87 -4.22 -9.33 11.75
CA SER A 87 -3.33 -10.49 11.71
C SER A 87 -1.87 -10.09 11.47
N ASP A 88 -0.95 -10.80 12.14
CA ASP A 88 0.48 -10.78 11.86
C ASP A 88 0.98 -12.15 11.40
N TYR A 89 1.83 -12.16 10.36
CA TYR A 89 2.40 -13.37 9.80
C TYR A 89 3.92 -13.27 9.73
N HIS A 90 4.61 -14.28 10.24
CA HIS A 90 6.06 -14.42 10.11
C HIS A 90 6.42 -15.45 9.03
N LEU A 91 7.04 -14.97 7.96
CA LEU A 91 7.44 -15.79 6.82
C LEU A 91 8.97 -15.86 6.68
N THR A 92 9.48 -17.01 6.23
CA THR A 92 10.88 -17.14 5.81
C THR A 92 10.90 -17.26 4.29
N VAL A 93 11.27 -16.19 3.60
CA VAL A 93 11.27 -16.09 2.13
C VAL A 93 12.54 -15.42 1.63
N THR A 94 12.90 -15.67 0.38
CA THR A 94 13.94 -14.90 -0.31
C THR A 94 13.43 -13.51 -0.69
N ALA A 95 14.31 -12.59 -1.09
CA ALA A 95 13.91 -11.29 -1.62
C ALA A 95 13.01 -11.41 -2.87
N GLU A 96 13.22 -12.43 -3.70
CA GLU A 96 12.35 -12.73 -4.84
C GLU A 96 10.97 -13.22 -4.39
N GLY A 97 10.92 -14.11 -3.41
CA GLY A 97 9.66 -14.58 -2.82
C GLY A 97 8.86 -13.44 -2.18
N LEU A 98 9.54 -12.52 -1.47
CA LEU A 98 8.88 -11.33 -0.92
C LEU A 98 8.31 -10.42 -2.02
N ARG A 99 9.04 -10.22 -3.12
CA ARG A 99 8.54 -9.44 -4.27
C ARG A 99 7.31 -10.08 -4.90
N ALA A 100 7.32 -11.40 -5.10
CA ALA A 100 6.18 -12.14 -5.64
C ALA A 100 4.96 -12.04 -4.71
N LEU A 101 5.15 -12.29 -3.41
CA LEU A 101 4.07 -12.16 -2.41
C LEU A 101 3.44 -10.76 -2.43
N MET A 102 4.25 -9.71 -2.46
CA MET A 102 3.73 -8.34 -2.52
C MET A 102 2.96 -8.09 -3.82
N ALA A 103 3.43 -8.57 -4.96
CA ALA A 103 2.71 -8.44 -6.23
C ALA A 103 1.34 -9.13 -6.18
N ASP A 104 1.29 -10.36 -5.67
CA ASP A 104 0.05 -11.13 -5.53
C ASP A 104 -0.95 -10.41 -4.60
N LEU A 105 -0.50 -9.89 -3.46
CA LEU A 105 -1.36 -9.14 -2.53
C LEU A 105 -1.89 -7.85 -3.14
N HIS A 106 -1.08 -7.12 -3.92
CA HIS A 106 -1.57 -5.94 -4.65
C HIS A 106 -2.58 -6.31 -5.74
N GLU A 107 -2.40 -7.43 -6.44
CA GLU A 107 -3.38 -7.92 -7.41
C GLU A 107 -4.72 -8.26 -6.73
N VAL A 108 -4.67 -8.91 -5.56
CA VAL A 108 -5.87 -9.20 -4.76
C VAL A 108 -6.60 -7.92 -4.41
N LEU A 109 -5.91 -6.91 -3.87
CA LEU A 109 -6.51 -5.62 -3.52
C LEU A 109 -7.04 -4.88 -4.75
N GLY A 110 -6.33 -4.94 -5.87
CA GLY A 110 -6.74 -4.32 -7.13
C GLY A 110 -8.10 -4.80 -7.62
N ARG A 111 -8.40 -6.10 -7.48
CA ARG A 111 -9.72 -6.65 -7.82
C ARG A 111 -10.85 -6.01 -7.01
N TYR A 112 -10.68 -5.85 -5.70
CA TYR A 112 -11.69 -5.19 -4.86
C TYR A 112 -11.82 -3.69 -5.16
N LEU A 113 -10.74 -3.02 -5.55
CA LEU A 113 -10.80 -1.60 -5.95
C LEU A 113 -11.57 -1.40 -7.26
N ASP A 114 -11.47 -2.34 -8.19
CA ASP A 114 -12.14 -2.26 -9.49
C ASP A 114 -13.60 -2.73 -9.46
N ASP A 115 -13.90 -3.75 -8.65
CA ASP A 115 -15.20 -4.42 -8.64
C ASP A 115 -16.22 -3.78 -7.67
N GLU A 116 -15.76 -3.14 -6.59
CA GLU A 116 -16.65 -2.58 -5.57
C GLU A 116 -17.26 -1.24 -6.01
N ASN A 117 -18.56 -1.07 -5.73
CA ASN A 117 -19.23 0.20 -5.95
C ASN A 117 -19.15 1.07 -4.68
N PRO A 118 -18.31 2.13 -4.65
CA PRO A 118 -18.15 2.97 -3.47
C PRO A 118 -19.40 3.78 -3.11
N SER A 119 -20.40 3.83 -3.99
CA SER A 119 -21.69 4.49 -3.75
C SER A 119 -22.80 3.52 -3.33
N ALA A 120 -22.48 2.24 -3.11
CA ALA A 120 -23.45 1.28 -2.63
C ALA A 120 -23.97 1.68 -1.23
N PRO A 121 -25.27 1.48 -0.94
CA PRO A 121 -25.79 1.66 0.40
C PRO A 121 -25.03 0.76 1.39
N ALA A 122 -24.60 1.33 2.52
CA ALA A 122 -23.77 0.68 3.54
C ALA A 122 -22.30 0.40 3.16
N ALA A 123 -21.80 0.94 2.04
CA ALA A 123 -20.36 0.93 1.78
C ALA A 123 -19.63 1.89 2.74
N GLU A 124 -18.61 1.39 3.42
CA GLU A 124 -17.72 2.20 4.23
C GLU A 124 -16.32 2.21 3.62
N ARG A 125 -15.60 3.30 3.88
CA ARG A 125 -14.22 3.42 3.45
C ARG A 125 -13.32 2.66 4.41
N VAL A 126 -12.70 1.59 3.91
CA VAL A 126 -11.75 0.76 4.65
C VAL A 126 -10.32 1.21 4.39
N THR A 127 -9.52 1.32 5.43
CA THR A 127 -8.07 1.51 5.32
C THR A 127 -7.38 0.15 5.43
N VAL A 128 -6.64 -0.23 4.39
CA VAL A 128 -5.80 -1.44 4.38
C VAL A 128 -4.34 -1.02 4.50
N LEU A 129 -3.66 -1.56 5.51
CA LEU A 129 -2.24 -1.36 5.75
C LEU A 129 -1.47 -2.59 5.29
N LEU A 130 -0.73 -2.48 4.19
CA LEU A 130 0.10 -3.56 3.67
C LEU A 130 1.58 -3.24 3.87
N GLN A 131 2.24 -3.98 4.75
CA GLN A 131 3.65 -3.80 5.08
C GLN A 131 4.32 -5.15 5.25
N ALA A 132 5.47 -5.36 4.60
CA ALA A 132 6.27 -6.56 4.77
C ALA A 132 7.75 -6.19 4.73
N PHE A 133 8.46 -6.48 5.80
CA PHE A 133 9.87 -6.14 5.98
C PHE A 133 10.59 -7.24 6.77
N PRO A 134 11.91 -7.42 6.59
CA PRO A 134 12.68 -8.35 7.39
C PRO A 134 12.57 -8.00 8.89
N SER A 135 12.19 -8.98 9.70
CA SER A 135 12.23 -8.83 11.16
C SER A 135 13.69 -8.72 11.62
N PRO A 136 14.02 -7.79 12.55
CA PRO A 136 15.38 -7.59 13.04
C PRO A 136 15.98 -8.80 13.77
N GLU A 137 15.17 -9.80 14.16
CA GLU A 137 15.63 -10.95 14.95
C GLU A 137 16.47 -11.98 14.19
N ARG A 138 16.83 -11.74 12.92
CA ARG A 138 17.76 -12.59 12.16
C ARG A 138 18.85 -11.81 11.43
N ARG A 139 19.75 -11.19 12.19
CA ARG A 139 21.11 -10.87 11.74
C ARG A 139 22.11 -11.37 12.79
N THR A 140 22.35 -12.67 12.81
CA THR A 140 23.58 -13.27 13.38
C THR A 140 24.53 -13.62 12.26
#